data_AF-A0A3D5UZB4-F1
#
_entry.id   AF-A0A3D5UZB4-F1
#
_cell.length_a   1.000
_cell.length_b   1.000
_cell.length_c   1.000
_cell.angle_alpha   90.00
_cell.angle_beta   90.00
_cell.angle_gamma   90.00
#
_symmetry.space_group_name_H-M   'P 1'
#
loop_
_entity.id
_entity.type
_entity.pdbx_description
1 polymer ?
#
loop_
_entity_poly.entity_id
_entity_poly.type
_entity_poly.pdbx_seq_one_letter_code
_entity_poly.pdbx_strand_id
1 'polypeptide(L)'
;NVGREMLNILAEREFPADEVVALASRRSQGSEVSYGERNLKVKALETYDFEGTDICLMATSGEMSAEWAPRIAAKGCVVIDNSSKWRMDADVPLIVPEVNAAAIAGYTKKNIIANPN
;
A
#
# COMPACT_ATOMS: atom_id res chain seq x y z
N ASN A 1 -12.06 8.50 2.72
CA ASN A 1 -11.03 8.02 1.78
C ASN A 1 -10.10 7.09 2.52
N VAL A 2 -10.09 5.80 2.17
CA VAL A 2 -9.33 4.75 2.87
C VAL A 2 -7.85 5.12 3.07
N GLY A 3 -7.19 5.72 2.08
CA GLY A 3 -5.79 6.14 2.23
C GLY A 3 -5.53 7.17 3.33
N ARG A 4 -6.48 8.08 3.60
CA ARG A 4 -6.35 9.01 4.75
C ARG A 4 -6.51 8.29 6.08
N GLU A 5 -7.43 7.32 6.12
CA GLU A 5 -7.62 6.49 7.31
C GLU A 5 -6.40 5.63 7.60
N MET A 6 -5.79 5.04 6.57
CA MET A 6 -4.51 4.32 6.71
C MET A 6 -3.43 5.21 7.32
N LEU A 7 -3.28 6.46 6.88
CA LEU A 7 -2.32 7.41 7.47
C LEU A 7 -2.67 7.73 8.93
N ASN A 8 -3.95 7.96 9.25
CA ASN A 8 -4.40 8.20 10.62
C ASN A 8 -4.05 7.03 11.54
N ILE A 9 -4.41 5.80 11.16
CA ILE A 9 -4.13 4.59 11.96
C ILE A 9 -2.63 4.35 12.10
N LEU A 10 -1.83 4.56 11.04
CA LEU A 10 -0.38 4.44 11.13
C LEU A 10 0.22 5.45 12.12
N ALA A 11 -0.34 6.66 12.21
CA ALA A 11 0.09 7.66 13.17
C ALA A 11 -0.35 7.31 14.60
N GLU A 12 -1.62 6.95 14.79
CA GLU A 12 -2.19 6.57 16.10
C GLU A 12 -1.49 5.36 16.71
N ARG A 13 -1.06 4.41 15.87
CA ARG A 13 -0.33 3.22 16.31
C ARG A 13 1.17 3.43 16.48
N GLU A 14 1.65 4.65 16.27
CA GLU A 14 3.08 4.98 16.26
C GLU A 14 3.87 3.96 15.41
N PHE A 15 3.35 3.65 14.21
CA PHE A 15 3.90 2.57 13.39
C PHE A 15 5.40 2.83 13.15
N PRO A 16 6.27 1.84 13.38
CA PRO A 16 7.71 2.04 13.40
C PRO A 16 8.29 2.11 11.98
N ALA A 17 7.99 3.20 11.27
CA ALA A 17 8.54 3.50 9.95
C ALA A 17 9.53 4.67 10.04
N ASP A 18 10.68 4.52 9.41
CA ASP A 18 11.69 5.59 9.29
C ASP A 18 11.18 6.75 8.40
N GLU A 19 10.44 6.43 7.33
CA GLU A 19 9.80 7.40 6.44
C GLU A 19 8.37 6.96 6.07
N VAL A 20 7.45 7.94 5.96
CA VAL A 20 6.11 7.74 5.40
C VAL A 20 5.88 8.72 4.25
N VAL A 21 5.54 8.19 3.08
CA VAL A 21 5.31 8.97 1.87
C VAL A 21 3.85 8.86 1.44
N ALA A 22 3.17 10.00 1.31
CA ALA A 22 1.83 10.06 0.73
C ALA A 22 1.90 10.14 -0.80
N LEU A 23 1.29 9.17 -1.49
CA LEU A 23 1.22 9.10 -2.94
C LEU A 23 -0.22 9.24 -3.43
N ALA A 24 -0.41 9.93 -4.54
CA ALA A 24 -1.68 10.00 -5.26
C ALA A 24 -1.44 10.21 -6.76
N SER A 25 -2.49 10.35 -7.55
CA SER A 25 -2.35 10.76 -8.94
C SER A 25 -1.80 12.18 -9.06
N ARG A 26 -1.22 12.49 -10.22
CA ARG A 26 -0.64 13.81 -10.52
C ARG A 26 -1.56 15.01 -10.21
N ARG A 27 -2.88 14.84 -10.32
CA ARG A 27 -3.86 15.91 -10.00
C ARG A 27 -3.79 16.40 -8.55
N SER A 28 -3.32 15.54 -7.65
CA SER A 28 -3.28 15.77 -6.20
C SER A 28 -1.87 16.06 -5.69
N GLN A 29 -0.87 16.06 -6.58
CA GLN A 29 0.51 16.37 -6.23
C GLN A 29 0.61 17.76 -5.59
N GLY A 30 1.39 17.86 -4.51
CA GLY A 30 1.63 19.10 -3.78
C GLY A 30 0.54 19.47 -2.76
N SER A 31 -0.62 18.79 -2.78
CA SER A 31 -1.56 18.87 -1.67
C SER A 31 -0.98 18.27 -0.39
N GLU A 32 -1.57 18.59 0.76
CA GLU A 32 -1.14 18.07 2.05
C GLU A 32 -2.19 17.12 2.64
N VAL A 33 -1.69 16.09 3.32
CA VAL A 33 -2.49 15.15 4.12
C VAL A 33 -1.89 15.04 5.52
N SER A 34 -2.73 14.94 6.54
CA SER A 34 -2.27 14.76 7.91
C SER A 34 -1.69 13.37 8.13
N TYR A 35 -0.69 13.29 8.99
CA TYR A 35 -0.08 12.09 9.54
C TYR A 35 0.27 12.37 11.01
N GLY A 36 -0.73 12.21 11.88
CA GLY A 36 -0.66 12.66 13.29
C GLY A 36 -0.50 14.18 13.37
N GLU A 37 0.47 14.63 14.15
CA GLU A 37 0.80 16.06 14.28
C GLU A 37 1.56 16.63 13.07
N ARG A 38 1.92 15.80 12.09
CA ARG A 38 2.67 16.20 10.89
C ARG A 38 1.76 16.28 9.67
N ASN A 39 2.16 17.08 8.69
CA ASN A 39 1.58 17.07 7.34
C ASN A 39 2.57 16.49 6.34
N LEU A 40 2.08 15.62 5.46
CA LEU A 40 2.83 15.05 4.34
C LEU A 40 2.43 15.74 3.05
N LYS A 41 3.42 16.19 2.27
CA LYS A 41 3.19 16.64 0.89
C LYS A 41 2.99 15.42 0.00
N VAL A 42 1.88 15.41 -0.72
CA VAL A 42 1.53 14.33 -1.64
C VAL A 42 2.46 14.37 -2.86
N LYS A 43 3.16 13.26 -3.13
CA LYS A 43 3.95 13.04 -4.35
C LYS A 43 3.10 12.30 -5.39
N ALA A 44 3.46 12.44 -6.67
CA ALA A 44 2.78 11.72 -7.75
C ALA A 44 3.28 10.27 -7.80
N LEU A 45 2.33 9.32 -7.78
CA LEU A 45 2.60 7.88 -7.89
C LEU A 45 3.43 7.57 -9.12
N GLU A 46 3.10 8.22 -10.24
CA GLU A 46 3.66 7.95 -11.56
C GLU A 46 5.17 8.24 -11.67
N THR A 47 5.70 9.06 -10.75
CA THR A 47 7.10 9.49 -10.76
C THR A 47 7.85 9.12 -9.48
N TYR A 48 7.21 8.44 -8.55
CA TYR A 48 7.87 7.99 -7.32
C TYR A 48 8.70 6.74 -7.60
N ASP A 49 9.94 6.72 -7.12
CA ASP A 49 10.79 5.53 -7.17
C ASP A 49 10.59 4.71 -5.90
N PHE A 50 10.22 3.45 -6.07
CA PHE A 50 9.96 2.51 -4.99
C PHE A 50 11.20 1.73 -4.56
N GLU A 51 12.36 1.98 -5.17
CA GLU A 51 13.62 1.39 -4.74
C GLU A 51 13.93 1.77 -3.27
N GLY A 52 14.19 0.77 -2.43
CA GLY A 52 14.37 0.95 -0.99
C GLY A 52 13.08 1.15 -0.18
N THR A 53 11.90 1.13 -0.80
CA THR A 53 10.62 1.15 -0.06
C THR A 53 10.25 -0.26 0.40
N ASP A 54 10.08 -0.48 1.70
CA ASP A 54 9.75 -1.81 2.24
C ASP A 54 8.29 -2.22 1.97
N ILE A 55 7.35 -1.31 2.21
CA ILE A 55 5.90 -1.60 2.19
C ILE A 55 5.15 -0.50 1.43
N CYS A 56 4.20 -0.91 0.58
CA CYS A 56 3.23 -0.01 -0.05
C CYS A 56 1.80 -0.42 0.30
N LEU A 57 1.08 0.45 1.00
CA LEU A 57 -0.36 0.29 1.25
C LEU A 57 -1.14 0.89 0.09
N MET A 58 -1.77 0.04 -0.74
CA MET A 58 -2.54 0.49 -1.89
C MET A 58 -4.02 0.57 -1.57
N ALA A 59 -4.57 1.79 -1.58
CA ALA A 59 -6.00 2.08 -1.42
C ALA A 59 -6.57 2.73 -2.70
N THR A 60 -6.27 2.13 -3.85
CA THR A 60 -6.66 2.61 -5.19
C THR A 60 -7.71 1.70 -5.84
N SER A 61 -8.19 2.05 -7.03
CA SER A 61 -9.05 1.16 -7.81
C SER A 61 -8.33 -0.13 -8.20
N GLY A 62 -9.10 -1.17 -8.54
CA GLY A 62 -8.53 -2.44 -9.03
C GLY A 62 -7.79 -2.29 -10.37
N GLU A 63 -8.16 -1.31 -11.19
CA GLU A 63 -7.44 -0.97 -12.43
C GLU A 63 -6.04 -0.42 -12.14
N MET A 64 -5.96 0.56 -11.21
CA MET A 64 -4.68 1.10 -10.76
C MET A 64 -3.82 0.02 -10.10
N SER A 65 -4.43 -0.84 -9.29
CA SER A 65 -3.74 -1.96 -8.66
C SER A 65 -3.18 -2.95 -9.69
N ALA A 66 -3.96 -3.29 -10.72
CA ALA A 66 -3.53 -4.19 -11.79
C ALA A 66 -2.29 -3.67 -12.53
N GLU A 67 -2.18 -2.36 -12.70
CA GLU A 67 -1.04 -1.73 -13.33
C GLU A 67 0.16 -1.58 -12.39
N TRP A 68 -0.07 -1.04 -11.19
CA TRP A 68 1.00 -0.55 -10.32
C TRP A 68 1.52 -1.59 -9.34
N ALA A 69 0.67 -2.46 -8.77
CA ALA A 69 1.12 -3.44 -7.79
C ALA A 69 2.27 -4.33 -8.31
N PRO A 70 2.23 -4.87 -9.56
CA PRO A 70 3.35 -5.66 -10.08
C PRO A 70 4.62 -4.85 -10.30
N ARG A 71 4.51 -3.57 -10.69
CA ARG A 71 5.67 -2.68 -10.92
C ARG A 71 6.36 -2.31 -9.61
N ILE A 72 5.56 -2.03 -8.57
CA ILE A 72 6.04 -1.74 -7.22
C ILE A 72 6.70 -3.00 -6.63
N ALA A 73 6.02 -4.15 -6.74
CA ALA A 73 6.55 -5.43 -6.27
C ALA A 73 7.89 -5.81 -6.92
N ALA A 74 8.06 -5.52 -8.22
CA ALA A 74 9.30 -5.75 -8.95
C ALA A 74 10.47 -4.89 -8.46
N LYS A 75 10.21 -3.83 -7.68
CA LYS A 75 11.24 -3.01 -7.00
C LYS A 75 11.62 -3.54 -5.61
N GLY A 76 11.08 -4.69 -5.21
CA GLY A 76 11.34 -5.31 -3.91
C GLY A 76 10.38 -4.88 -2.80
N CYS A 77 9.50 -3.91 -3.07
CA CYS A 77 8.50 -3.42 -2.14
C CYS A 77 7.34 -4.42 -1.97
N VAL A 78 6.93 -4.70 -0.74
CA VAL A 78 5.76 -5.55 -0.47
C VAL A 78 4.49 -4.71 -0.60
N VAL A 79 3.64 -5.07 -1.55
CA VAL A 79 2.37 -4.38 -1.76
C VAL A 79 1.27 -5.02 -0.92
N ILE A 80 0.60 -4.23 -0.09
CA ILE A 80 -0.62 -4.63 0.62
C ILE A 80 -1.78 -3.91 -0.04
N ASP A 81 -2.56 -4.65 -0.83
CA ASP A 81 -3.55 -4.11 -1.74
C ASP A 81 -4.98 -4.22 -1.20
N ASN A 82 -5.64 -3.08 -1.04
CA ASN A 82 -7.03 -2.98 -0.59
C ASN A 82 -8.05 -2.86 -1.73
N SER A 83 -7.68 -3.26 -2.94
CA SER A 83 -8.62 -3.40 -4.04
C SER A 83 -9.11 -4.85 -4.15
N SER A 84 -10.13 -5.08 -4.99
CA SER A 84 -10.59 -6.43 -5.29
C SER A 84 -9.66 -7.21 -6.24
N LYS A 85 -8.64 -6.55 -6.82
CA LYS A 85 -7.90 -7.07 -7.98
C LYS A 85 -7.25 -8.43 -7.73
N TRP A 86 -6.67 -8.61 -6.54
CA TRP A 86 -5.81 -9.77 -6.25
C TRP A 86 -6.46 -10.83 -5.38
N ARG A 87 -7.69 -10.62 -4.90
CA ARG A 87 -8.32 -11.48 -3.87
C ARG A 87 -8.54 -12.93 -4.31
N MET A 88 -8.63 -13.17 -5.61
CA MET A 88 -8.86 -14.50 -6.20
C MET A 88 -7.62 -15.08 -6.90
N ASP A 89 -6.49 -14.39 -6.84
CA ASP A 89 -5.25 -14.85 -7.46
C ASP A 89 -4.58 -15.90 -6.57
N ALA A 90 -4.35 -17.11 -7.11
CA ALA A 90 -3.82 -18.24 -6.33
C ALA A 90 -2.36 -18.03 -5.84
N ASP A 91 -1.66 -17.04 -6.39
CA ASP A 91 -0.30 -16.67 -5.98
C ASP A 91 -0.26 -15.43 -5.09
N VAL A 92 -1.42 -14.88 -4.70
CA VAL A 92 -1.52 -13.76 -3.76
C VAL A 92 -2.33 -14.20 -2.54
N PRO A 93 -1.76 -14.16 -1.32
CA PRO A 93 -2.52 -14.49 -0.12
C PRO A 93 -3.53 -13.38 0.21
N LEU A 94 -4.77 -13.78 0.47
CA LEU A 94 -5.82 -12.93 1.04
C LEU A 94 -5.75 -13.03 2.58
N ILE A 95 -5.39 -11.94 3.27
CA ILE A 95 -5.05 -12.00 4.70
C ILE A 95 -6.02 -11.20 5.57
N VAL A 96 -6.52 -11.87 6.61
CA VAL A 96 -7.04 -11.28 7.85
C VAL A 96 -6.12 -11.76 8.97
N PRO A 97 -5.30 -10.87 9.58
CA PRO A 97 -4.27 -11.29 10.53
C PRO A 97 -4.80 -12.20 11.66
N GLU A 98 -5.97 -11.91 12.19
CA GLU A 98 -6.60 -12.65 13.29
C GLU A 98 -7.17 -14.02 12.89
N VAL A 99 -7.27 -14.31 11.58
CA VAL A 99 -7.87 -15.54 11.05
C VAL A 99 -6.83 -16.45 10.39
N ASN A 100 -5.96 -15.88 9.55
CA ASN A 100 -5.07 -16.66 8.70
C ASN A 100 -3.66 -16.06 8.53
N ALA A 101 -3.12 -15.40 9.55
CA ALA A 101 -1.76 -14.83 9.52
C ALA A 101 -0.68 -15.78 8.96
N ALA A 102 -0.76 -17.09 9.25
CA ALA A 102 0.21 -18.07 8.74
C ALA A 102 0.27 -18.15 7.21
N ALA A 103 -0.81 -17.81 6.50
CA ALA A 103 -0.84 -17.81 5.04
C ALA A 103 -0.02 -16.66 4.43
N ILE A 104 0.40 -15.66 5.23
CA ILE A 104 1.14 -14.50 4.73
C ILE A 104 2.40 -14.93 3.99
N ALA A 105 3.08 -16.00 4.42
CA ALA A 105 4.32 -16.50 3.81
C ALA A 105 4.24 -16.74 2.29
N GLY A 106 3.03 -16.93 1.73
CA GLY A 106 2.81 -17.04 0.29
C GLY A 106 3.01 -15.75 -0.51
N TYR A 107 3.12 -14.58 0.15
CA TYR A 107 3.23 -13.27 -0.51
C TYR A 107 4.43 -13.19 -1.46
N THR A 108 5.50 -13.91 -1.13
CA THR A 108 6.80 -13.88 -1.84
C THR A 108 6.72 -14.29 -3.31
N LYS A 109 5.66 -15.00 -3.73
CA LYS A 109 5.44 -15.37 -5.13
C LYS A 109 5.25 -14.17 -6.05
N LYS A 110 4.58 -13.13 -5.56
CA LYS A 110 4.26 -11.91 -6.31
C LYS A 110 4.66 -10.61 -5.61
N ASN A 111 5.16 -10.69 -4.37
CA ASN A 111 5.36 -9.55 -3.47
C ASN A 111 4.09 -8.73 -3.22
N ILE A 112 2.92 -9.38 -3.28
CA ILE A 112 1.61 -8.75 -3.09
C ILE A 112 0.86 -9.54 -2.03
N ILE A 113 0.12 -8.84 -1.17
CA ILE A 113 -0.85 -9.35 -0.19
C ILE A 113 -2.18 -8.67 -0.49
N ALA A 114 -3.27 -9.43 -0.57
CA ALA A 114 -4.61 -8.87 -0.76
C ALA A 114 -5.31 -8.65 0.58
N ASN A 115 -5.96 -7.50 0.75
CA ASN A 115 -6.88 -7.23 1.83
C ASN A 115 -8.32 -7.67 1.42
N PRO A 116 -9.11 -8.27 2.31
CA PRO A 116 -10.50 -8.66 2.05
C PRO A 116 -11.44 -7.48 1.79
N ASN A 117 -12.72 -7.81 1.57
CA ASN A 117 -13.82 -6.85 1.58
C ASN A 117 -14.18 -6.45 3.01
#